data_AF-A0A4R9LZU1-F1
#
_entry.id   AF-A0A4R9LZU1-F1
#
_cell.length_a   1.000
_cell.length_b   1.000
_cell.length_c   1.000
_cell.angle_alpha   90.00
_cell.angle_beta   90.00
_cell.angle_gamma   90.00
#
_symmetry.space_group_name_H-M   'P 1'
#
loop_
_entity.id
_entity.type
_entity.pdbx_description
1 polymer ?
#
loop_
_entity_poly.entity_id
_entity_poly.type
_entity_poly.pdbx_seq_one_letter_code
_entity_poly.pdbx_strand_id
1 'polypeptide(L)'
;MTRFSNDSHFVKISHKQRFDDFDPEEDLDLKRKKQNFRRNPGASEFRCKNCKLMVVRPPSGTVQRNHCPNCLHSLHVDQTPGDRSSECGSVMEPISIWVRKEEWVLLHRCKGCGVIHANRIGPDDNESLLLSLAARAMAKPCVPLYTEEE
;
A
#
# COMPACT_ATOMS: atom_id res chain seq x y z
N MET A 1 13.62 15.95 -51.78
CA MET A 1 12.45 15.16 -51.34
C MET A 1 12.93 13.76 -51.00
N THR A 2 13.38 13.54 -49.76
CA THR A 2 13.80 12.22 -49.25
C THR A 2 12.76 11.77 -48.23
N ARG A 3 12.04 10.70 -48.56
CA ARG A 3 11.00 10.10 -47.73
C ARG A 3 11.66 9.20 -46.69
N PHE A 4 11.41 9.47 -45.41
CA PHE A 4 11.75 8.58 -44.31
C PHE A 4 10.73 7.43 -44.28
N SER A 5 11.19 6.19 -44.40
CA SER A 5 10.37 4.99 -44.24
C SER A 5 10.48 4.48 -42.80
N ASN A 6 9.32 4.37 -42.14
CA ASN A 6 9.12 3.79 -40.82
C ASN A 6 9.11 2.25 -40.93
N ASP A 7 9.97 1.56 -40.18
CA ASP A 7 9.85 0.12 -39.93
C ASP A 7 9.33 -0.13 -38.52
N SER A 8 8.03 -0.38 -38.41
CA SER A 8 7.39 -0.91 -37.21
C SER A 8 7.62 -2.43 -37.15
N HIS A 9 8.48 -2.86 -36.23
CA HIS A 9 8.81 -4.27 -36.00
C HIS A 9 7.66 -4.97 -35.23
N PHE A 10 6.69 -5.52 -35.97
CA PHE A 10 5.59 -6.32 -35.40
C PHE A 10 6.05 -7.78 -35.25
N VAL A 11 6.39 -8.19 -34.02
CA VAL A 11 6.73 -9.60 -33.73
C VAL A 11 5.44 -10.40 -33.56
N LYS A 12 5.18 -11.31 -34.50
CA LYS A 12 4.08 -12.28 -34.43
C LYS A 12 4.42 -13.36 -33.41
N ILE A 13 3.73 -13.38 -32.27
CA ILE A 13 3.85 -14.45 -31.28
C ILE A 13 2.94 -15.61 -31.72
N SER A 14 3.52 -16.74 -32.09
CA SER A 14 2.76 -17.94 -32.47
C SER A 14 2.25 -18.67 -31.22
N HIS A 15 0.98 -19.09 -31.23
CA HIS A 15 0.25 -19.67 -30.11
C HIS A 15 0.67 -21.12 -29.75
N LYS A 16 1.83 -21.60 -30.25
CA LYS A 16 2.25 -23.01 -30.14
C LYS A 16 3.37 -23.26 -29.10
N GLN A 17 3.92 -22.23 -28.48
CA GLN A 17 5.03 -22.34 -27.50
C GLN A 17 4.58 -22.16 -26.05
N ARG A 18 3.59 -22.94 -25.58
CA ARG A 18 3.05 -22.75 -24.22
C ARG A 18 3.03 -23.99 -23.33
N PHE A 19 3.49 -25.15 -23.81
CA PHE A 19 3.30 -26.40 -23.07
C PHE A 19 4.54 -27.29 -22.90
N ASP A 20 5.69 -26.98 -23.51
CA ASP A 20 6.86 -27.86 -23.46
C ASP A 20 8.07 -27.32 -22.67
N ASP A 21 7.99 -26.11 -22.10
CA ASP A 21 9.07 -25.52 -21.29
C ASP A 21 8.83 -25.68 -19.77
N PHE A 22 8.42 -26.89 -19.34
CA PHE A 22 8.34 -27.19 -17.90
C PHE A 22 9.74 -27.54 -17.38
N ASP A 23 10.46 -26.52 -16.90
CA ASP A 23 11.70 -26.72 -16.17
C ASP A 23 11.38 -27.03 -14.68
N PRO A 24 11.59 -28.28 -14.22
CA PRO A 24 11.31 -28.66 -12.84
C PRO A 24 12.21 -27.94 -11.84
N GLU A 25 13.42 -27.56 -12.24
CA GLU A 25 14.35 -26.83 -11.36
C GLU A 25 13.88 -25.40 -11.13
N GLU A 26 13.34 -24.73 -12.16
CA GLU A 26 12.79 -23.37 -12.06
C GLU A 26 11.53 -23.33 -11.18
N ASP A 27 10.61 -24.30 -11.33
CA ASP A 27 9.42 -24.41 -10.48
C ASP A 27 9.76 -24.74 -9.02
N LEU A 28 10.77 -25.59 -8.79
CA LEU A 28 11.28 -25.89 -7.45
C LEU A 28 11.96 -24.67 -6.81
N ASP A 29 12.69 -23.86 -7.59
CA ASP A 29 13.31 -22.63 -7.11
C ASP A 29 12.26 -21.54 -6.82
N LEU A 30 11.21 -21.44 -7.64
CA LEU A 30 10.04 -20.59 -7.36
C LEU A 30 9.29 -21.03 -6.10
N LYS A 31 9.14 -22.34 -5.88
CA LYS A 31 8.54 -22.91 -4.65
C LYS A 31 9.43 -22.66 -3.42
N ARG A 32 10.75 -22.82 -3.54
CA ARG A 32 11.73 -22.48 -2.49
C ARG A 32 11.74 -20.99 -2.18
N LYS A 33 11.71 -20.11 -3.18
CA LYS A 33 11.56 -18.64 -3.02
C LYS A 33 10.26 -18.29 -2.30
N LYS A 34 9.13 -18.90 -2.68
CA LYS A 34 7.84 -18.74 -1.96
C LYS A 34 7.90 -19.23 -0.51
N GLN A 35 8.54 -20.36 -0.25
CA GLN A 35 8.72 -20.88 1.12
C GLN A 35 9.66 -20.01 1.95
N ASN A 36 10.73 -19.48 1.36
CA ASN A 36 11.68 -18.59 2.02
C ASN A 36 11.07 -17.22 2.29
N PHE A 37 10.20 -16.69 1.41
CA PHE A 37 9.43 -15.45 1.64
C PHE A 37 8.48 -15.58 2.85
N ARG A 38 7.92 -16.78 3.06
CA ARG A 38 7.09 -17.08 4.25
C ARG A 38 7.91 -17.21 5.53
N ARG A 39 9.20 -17.59 5.43
CA ARG A 39 10.08 -17.88 6.58
C ARG A 39 11.01 -16.73 6.95
N ASN A 40 11.22 -15.76 6.07
CA ASN A 40 12.09 -14.62 6.31
C ASN A 40 11.39 -13.31 5.88
N PRO A 41 10.68 -12.60 6.78
CA PRO A 41 9.93 -11.38 6.47
C PRO A 41 10.83 -10.15 6.15
N GLY A 42 12.14 -10.35 6.05
CA GLY A 42 13.16 -9.33 5.80
C GLY A 42 13.46 -8.99 4.33
N ALA A 43 12.78 -9.62 3.36
CA ALA A 43 12.86 -9.24 1.95
C ALA A 43 11.51 -8.65 1.50
N SER A 44 11.36 -7.50 0.86
CA SER A 44 12.16 -6.27 0.67
C SER A 44 11.31 -5.30 -0.16
N GLU A 45 10.19 -5.76 -0.76
CA GLU A 45 9.26 -4.96 -1.56
C GLU A 45 7.86 -5.59 -1.54
N PHE A 46 6.79 -4.79 -1.53
CA PHE A 46 5.42 -5.28 -1.74
C PHE A 46 4.62 -4.35 -2.65
N ARG A 47 3.63 -4.91 -3.36
CA ARG A 47 2.71 -4.11 -4.20
C ARG A 47 1.51 -3.66 -3.37
N CYS A 48 1.29 -2.35 -3.27
CA CYS A 48 0.13 -1.81 -2.54
C CYS A 48 -1.19 -2.26 -3.19
N LYS A 49 -2.14 -2.81 -2.42
CA LYS A 49 -3.45 -3.19 -2.98
C LYS A 49 -4.29 -1.98 -3.43
N ASN A 50 -4.04 -0.79 -2.87
CA ASN A 50 -4.78 0.43 -3.21
C ASN A 50 -4.18 1.13 -4.45
N CYS A 51 -2.99 1.75 -4.32
CA CYS A 51 -2.40 2.54 -5.40
C CYS A 51 -1.57 1.72 -6.41
N LYS A 52 -1.38 0.41 -6.18
CA LYS A 52 -0.63 -0.52 -7.05
C LYS A 52 0.86 -0.22 -7.22
N LEU A 53 1.39 0.82 -6.57
CA LEU A 53 2.82 1.12 -6.52
C LEU A 53 3.58 0.05 -5.72
N MET A 54 4.82 -0.18 -6.13
CA MET A 54 5.78 -0.97 -5.37
C MET A 54 6.27 -0.16 -4.18
N VAL A 55 6.26 -0.77 -3.01
CA VAL A 55 6.72 -0.19 -1.75
C VAL A 55 7.96 -0.95 -1.33
N VAL A 56 9.09 -0.25 -1.35
CA VAL A 56 10.36 -0.76 -0.81
C VAL A 56 10.36 -0.48 0.69
N ARG A 57 10.75 -1.45 1.52
CA ARG A 57 10.92 -1.20 2.96
C ARG A 57 12.15 -0.30 3.15
N PRO A 58 12.06 0.80 3.93
CA PRO A 58 13.21 1.67 4.12
C PRO A 58 14.37 0.90 4.81
N PRO A 59 15.64 1.21 4.51
CA PRO A 59 16.82 0.53 5.09
C PRO A 59 16.88 0.64 6.62
N SER A 60 16.29 1.71 7.16
CA SER A 60 16.14 1.98 8.58
C SER A 60 14.71 2.44 8.85
N GLY A 61 14.08 1.90 9.90
CA GLY A 61 12.69 2.21 10.21
C GLY A 61 12.01 1.16 11.08
N THR A 62 10.82 1.49 11.58
CA THR A 62 10.03 0.60 12.44
C THR A 62 9.71 -0.70 11.69
N VAL A 63 10.04 -1.84 12.31
CA VAL A 63 9.90 -3.20 11.73
C VAL A 63 8.44 -3.53 11.34
N GLN A 64 7.48 -2.80 11.91
CA GLN A 64 6.03 -3.03 11.84
C GLN A 64 5.28 -1.86 11.20
N ARG A 65 5.59 -1.55 9.94
CA ARG A 65 4.74 -0.67 9.13
C ARG A 65 3.60 -1.44 8.49
N ASN A 66 2.39 -0.89 8.63
CA ASN A 66 1.17 -1.52 8.16
C ASN A 66 0.48 -0.75 7.02
N HIS A 67 1.00 0.42 6.59
CA HIS A 67 0.46 1.19 5.46
C HIS A 67 1.50 1.50 4.38
N CYS A 68 1.01 1.86 3.19
CA CYS A 68 1.82 2.31 2.07
C CYS A 68 2.22 3.79 2.26
N PRO A 69 3.50 4.17 2.16
CA PRO A 69 3.93 5.57 2.36
C PRO A 69 3.38 6.52 1.29
N ASN A 70 3.17 6.01 0.07
CA ASN A 70 2.72 6.82 -1.08
C ASN A 70 1.23 7.16 -1.07
N CYS A 71 0.39 6.34 -0.41
CA CYS A 71 -1.07 6.55 -0.41
C CYS A 71 -1.74 6.38 0.95
N LEU A 72 -0.96 6.09 1.98
CA LEU A 72 -1.37 5.93 3.37
C LEU A 72 -2.40 4.83 3.65
N HIS A 73 -2.78 4.02 2.65
CA HIS A 73 -3.69 2.88 2.84
C HIS A 73 -2.98 1.69 3.46
N SER A 74 -3.69 0.99 4.32
CA SER A 74 -3.25 -0.21 5.03
C SER A 74 -4.02 -1.45 4.55
N LEU A 75 -3.64 -2.62 5.05
CA LEU A 75 -4.38 -3.87 4.92
C LEU A 75 -4.75 -4.38 6.30
N HIS A 76 -5.99 -4.83 6.45
CA HIS A 76 -6.45 -5.42 7.69
C HIS A 76 -5.93 -6.86 7.77
N VAL A 77 -4.71 -6.98 8.30
CA VAL A 77 -4.03 -8.26 8.53
C VAL A 77 -3.85 -8.55 10.00
N ASP A 78 -3.96 -7.56 10.88
CA ASP A 78 -3.77 -7.69 12.32
C ASP A 78 -5.13 -7.67 13.05
N GLN A 79 -5.36 -8.56 14.03
CA GLN A 79 -6.45 -8.37 15.01
C GLN A 79 -5.95 -7.58 16.21
N THR A 80 -4.74 -7.92 16.67
CA THR A 80 -3.95 -7.13 17.61
C THR A 80 -2.68 -6.63 16.90
N PRO A 81 -2.19 -5.42 17.21
CA PRO A 81 -1.05 -4.85 16.48
C PRO A 81 0.15 -5.81 16.39
N GLY A 82 0.54 -6.18 15.17
CA GLY A 82 1.69 -7.05 14.90
C GLY A 82 1.43 -8.55 14.90
N ASP A 83 0.22 -9.03 15.20
CA ASP A 83 -0.08 -10.47 15.26
C ASP A 83 -0.36 -11.12 13.89
N ARG A 84 -0.67 -10.32 12.87
CA ARG A 84 -1.05 -10.77 11.52
C ARG A 84 -2.11 -11.88 11.48
N SER A 85 -3.04 -11.86 12.44
CA SER A 85 -4.04 -12.93 12.65
C SER A 85 -5.43 -12.64 12.06
N SER A 86 -5.61 -11.52 11.35
CA SER A 86 -6.92 -11.12 10.81
C SER A 86 -7.26 -11.84 9.52
N GLU A 87 -8.42 -12.48 9.50
CA GLU A 87 -8.99 -13.13 8.30
C GLU A 87 -9.62 -12.13 7.32
N CYS A 88 -9.80 -10.86 7.71
CA CYS A 88 -10.52 -9.87 6.92
C CYS A 88 -9.81 -9.54 5.60
N GLY A 89 -8.48 -9.31 5.65
CA GLY A 89 -7.63 -9.07 4.47
C GLY A 89 -7.97 -7.85 3.61
N SER A 90 -8.97 -7.07 4.03
CA SER A 90 -9.54 -5.94 3.31
C SER A 90 -8.66 -4.70 3.42
N VAL A 91 -8.81 -3.78 2.47
CA VAL A 91 -8.09 -2.50 2.50
C VAL A 91 -8.61 -1.65 3.67
N MET A 92 -7.70 -1.03 4.40
CA MET A 92 -8.03 -0.01 5.38
C MET A 92 -7.68 1.37 4.83
N GLU A 93 -8.65 2.27 4.82
CA GLU A 93 -8.46 3.64 4.36
C GLU A 93 -8.01 4.56 5.50
N PRO A 94 -7.11 5.50 5.23
CA PRO A 94 -6.75 6.54 6.19
C PRO A 94 -7.93 7.50 6.34
N ILE A 95 -8.45 7.66 7.56
CA ILE A 95 -9.65 8.48 7.82
C ILE A 95 -9.36 9.77 8.56
N SER A 96 -8.31 9.81 9.38
CA SER A 96 -7.94 10.97 10.19
C SER A 96 -6.53 10.83 10.76
N ILE A 97 -6.04 11.90 11.37
CA ILE A 97 -4.82 11.93 12.17
C ILE A 97 -5.22 12.21 13.61
N TRP A 98 -4.61 11.47 14.54
CA TRP A 98 -4.71 11.73 15.96
C TRP A 98 -3.33 12.10 16.51
N VAL A 99 -3.29 13.07 17.43
CA VAL A 99 -2.05 13.47 18.11
C VAL A 99 -2.12 12.94 19.53
N ARG A 100 -1.19 12.03 19.88
CA ARG A 100 -1.05 11.52 21.24
C ARG A 100 0.25 12.05 21.84
N LYS A 101 0.13 12.91 22.84
CA LYS A 101 1.24 13.74 23.36
C LYS A 101 1.77 14.62 22.22
N GLU A 102 2.91 14.24 21.63
CA GLU A 102 3.57 14.96 20.53
C GLU A 102 3.78 14.06 19.30
N GLU A 103 3.28 12.82 19.34
CA GLU A 103 3.37 11.91 18.20
C GLU A 103 2.07 11.91 17.40
N TRP A 104 2.21 12.10 16.09
CA TRP A 104 1.11 11.94 15.15
C TRP A 104 0.93 10.47 14.82
N VAL A 105 -0.31 10.01 14.87
CA VAL A 105 -0.71 8.66 14.49
C VAL A 105 -1.82 8.73 13.44
N LEU A 106 -1.76 7.80 12.50
CA LEU A 106 -2.71 7.68 11.41
C LEU A 106 -3.83 6.74 11.83
N LEU A 107 -5.08 7.19 11.71
CA LEU A 107 -6.26 6.36 11.95
C LEU A 107 -6.72 5.72 10.65
N HIS A 108 -6.84 4.39 10.67
CA HIS A 108 -7.29 3.59 9.54
C HIS A 108 -8.62 2.93 9.84
N ARG A 109 -9.58 3.02 8.92
CA ARG A 109 -10.84 2.27 8.97
C ARG A 109 -10.81 1.13 7.96
N CYS A 110 -11.12 -0.08 8.40
CA CYS A 110 -11.27 -1.21 7.49
C CYS A 110 -12.55 -1.06 6.63
N LYS A 111 -12.41 -1.16 5.31
CA LYS A 111 -13.56 -1.13 4.39
C LYS A 111 -14.42 -2.39 4.43
N GLY A 112 -13.90 -3.50 4.96
CA GLY A 112 -14.62 -4.78 5.06
C GLY A 112 -15.46 -4.88 6.32
N CYS A 113 -14.83 -4.78 7.50
CA CYS A 113 -15.50 -4.97 8.79
C CYS A 113 -15.73 -3.68 9.60
N GLY A 114 -15.19 -2.53 9.17
CA GLY A 114 -15.39 -1.25 9.84
C GLY A 114 -14.48 -0.97 11.05
N VAL A 115 -13.67 -1.93 11.52
CA VAL A 115 -12.75 -1.70 12.65
C VAL A 115 -11.79 -0.54 12.37
N ILE A 116 -11.43 0.19 13.42
CA ILE A 116 -10.53 1.34 13.36
C ILE A 116 -9.24 1.01 14.13
N HIS A 117 -8.09 1.10 13.46
CA HIS A 117 -6.77 0.94 14.07
C HIS A 117 -5.94 2.22 13.97
N ALA A 118 -5.05 2.41 14.95
CA ALA A 118 -4.10 3.52 14.97
C ALA A 118 -2.70 3.00 14.66
N ASN A 119 -2.09 3.57 13.62
CA ASN A 119 -0.76 3.20 13.16
C ASN A 119 0.19 4.41 13.27
N ARG A 120 1.44 4.17 13.65
CA ARG A 120 2.46 5.22 13.68
C ARG A 120 2.80 5.70 12.27
N ILE A 121 2.99 7.00 12.11
CA ILE A 121 3.50 7.63 10.88
C ILE A 121 5.01 7.38 10.77
N GLY A 122 5.46 7.05 9.57
CA GLY A 122 6.87 6.86 9.24
C GLY A 122 7.52 8.12 8.63
N PRO A 123 8.85 8.26 8.70
CA PRO A 123 9.57 9.41 8.13
C PRO A 123 9.47 9.59 6.60
N ASP A 124 9.17 8.55 5.83
CA ASP A 124 8.99 8.60 4.37
C ASP A 124 7.52 8.57 3.94
N ASP A 125 6.58 8.72 4.87
CA ASP A 125 5.18 8.89 4.52
C ASP A 125 4.97 10.20 3.76
N ASN A 126 4.07 10.19 2.78
CA ASN A 126 3.79 11.37 1.97
C ASN A 126 3.19 12.51 2.83
N GLU A 127 4.01 13.52 3.11
CA GLU A 127 3.67 14.67 3.94
C GLU A 127 2.44 15.43 3.43
N SER A 128 2.33 15.62 2.11
CA SER A 128 1.19 16.31 1.50
C SER A 128 -0.13 15.59 1.78
N LEU A 129 -0.13 14.25 1.76
CA LEU A 129 -1.32 13.47 2.09
C LEU A 129 -1.64 13.53 3.59
N LEU A 130 -0.61 13.53 4.46
CA LEU A 130 -0.80 13.68 5.91
C LEU A 130 -1.43 15.04 6.24
N LEU A 131 -0.87 16.13 5.71
CA LEU A 131 -1.40 17.48 5.90
C LEU A 131 -2.82 17.61 5.35
N SER A 132 -3.08 17.05 4.16
CA SER A 132 -4.42 17.03 3.56
C SER A 132 -5.43 16.30 4.47
N LEU A 133 -5.02 15.19 5.08
CA LEU A 133 -5.88 14.43 5.98
C LEU A 133 -6.17 15.19 7.29
N ALA A 134 -5.16 15.86 7.85
CA ALA A 134 -5.32 16.71 9.03
C ALA A 134 -6.24 17.91 8.75
N ALA A 135 -6.06 18.58 7.60
CA ALA A 135 -6.85 19.76 7.21
C ALA A 135 -8.31 19.44 6.89
N ARG A 136 -8.66 18.17 6.62
CA ARG A 136 -9.99 17.77 6.16
C ARG A 136 -11.12 18.19 7.10
N ALA A 137 -10.89 18.14 8.41
CA ALA A 137 -11.89 18.55 9.40
C ALA A 137 -12.18 20.06 9.34
N MET A 138 -11.15 20.87 9.12
CA MET A 138 -11.26 22.33 8.99
C MET A 138 -11.89 22.73 7.66
N ALA A 139 -11.54 22.04 6.57
CA ALA A 139 -12.02 22.36 5.23
C ALA A 139 -13.50 22.00 5.00
N LYS A 140 -14.08 21.11 5.81
CA LYS A 140 -15.47 20.67 5.69
C LYS A 140 -16.12 20.54 7.07
N PRO A 141 -16.40 21.67 7.74
CA PRO A 141 -17.02 21.66 9.06
C PRO A 141 -18.44 21.06 8.98
N CYS A 142 -18.85 20.35 10.02
CA CYS A 142 -20.20 19.77 10.11
C CYS A 142 -21.27 20.79 10.51
N VAL A 143 -20.87 22.03 10.78
CA VAL A 143 -21.73 23.14 11.19
C VAL A 143 -21.30 24.41 10.44
N PRO A 144 -22.20 25.39 10.27
CA PRO A 144 -21.82 26.72 9.80
C PRO A 144 -20.73 27.32 10.68
N LEU A 145 -19.71 27.95 10.08
CA LEU A 145 -18.62 28.58 10.82
C LEU A 145 -19.00 29.94 11.41
N TYR A 146 -20.00 30.60 10.84
CA TYR A 146 -20.60 31.80 11.37
C TYR A 146 -22.08 31.84 10.98
N THR A 147 -22.86 32.52 11.80
CA THR A 147 -24.23 32.94 11.52
C THR A 147 -24.22 34.46 11.60
N GLU A 148 -24.68 35.15 10.56
CA GLU A 148 -24.95 36.58 10.67
C GLU A 148 -26.21 36.73 11.52
N GLU A 149 -26.10 37.35 12.69
CA GLU A 149 -27.25 37.80 13.46
C GLU A 149 -27.73 39.12 12.84
N GLU A 150 -28.95 39.14 12.29
CA GLU A 150 -29.64 40.35 11.80
C GLU A 150 -30.13 41.24 12.96
#